data_AF-A0A0N4ULX7-F1
#
_entry.id   AF-A0A0N4ULX7-F1
#
_cell.length_a   1.000
_cell.length_b   1.000
_cell.length_c   1.000
_cell.angle_alpha   90.00
_cell.angle_beta   90.00
_cell.angle_gamma   90.00
#
_symmetry.space_group_name_H-M   'P 1'
#
loop_
_entity.id
_entity.type
_entity.pdbx_description
1 polymer ?
#
loop_
_entity_poly.entity_id
_entity_poly.type
_entity_poly.pdbx_seq_one_letter_code
_entity_poly.pdbx_strand_id
1 'polypeptide(L)'
;MILDLRWNNTGSCYGNSLKAQALKKSCDCSCKIVHHTRIQTCCRRVGQKEMAFCLPLCGYNTTVQELSTGLGYKCVSQLTTWAYCAADANDNTECCRNKGVHKDCLSFCKGDVPTCDLQSILSYQPCLKDIENIIKCQMENLSAKPRYDPDWSARCEWDGSDDE
;
A
#
# COMPACT_ATOMS: atom_id res chain seq x y z
N MET A 1 20.86 2.60 -2.71
CA MET A 1 20.56 3.17 -4.05
C MET A 1 19.13 2.79 -4.42
N ILE A 2 18.20 3.75 -4.46
CA ILE A 2 16.79 3.52 -4.77
C ILE A 2 16.69 3.14 -6.25
N LEU A 3 16.05 2.01 -6.56
CA LEU A 3 15.73 1.64 -7.93
C LEU A 3 14.58 2.56 -8.41
N ASP A 4 14.82 3.33 -9.47
CA ASP A 4 13.85 4.26 -10.08
C ASP A 4 12.81 3.57 -10.97
N LEU A 5 12.68 2.24 -10.83
CA LEU A 5 11.74 1.41 -11.55
C LEU A 5 10.28 1.72 -11.19
N ARG A 6 9.44 1.84 -12.21
CA ARG A 6 8.01 2.14 -12.10
C ARG A 6 7.26 1.68 -13.36
N TRP A 7 5.94 1.64 -13.31
CA TRP A 7 5.10 1.30 -14.46
C TRP A 7 4.80 2.56 -15.25
N ASN A 8 4.83 2.47 -16.58
CA ASN A 8 4.33 3.53 -17.44
C ASN A 8 2.83 3.33 -17.71
N ASN A 9 2.23 4.29 -18.42
CA ASN A 9 0.80 4.25 -18.77
C ASN A 9 0.41 3.07 -19.69
N THR A 10 1.40 2.39 -20.32
CA THR A 10 1.15 1.19 -21.13
C THR A 10 1.22 -0.11 -20.31
N GLY A 11 1.46 -0.01 -19.00
CA GLY A 11 1.65 -1.18 -18.15
C GLY A 11 2.98 -1.88 -18.40
N SER A 12 4.02 -1.16 -18.81
CA SER A 12 5.39 -1.67 -18.94
C SER A 12 6.29 -1.17 -17.81
N CYS A 13 7.11 -2.07 -17.26
CA CYS A 13 8.11 -1.72 -16.25
C CYS A 13 9.29 -0.96 -16.90
N TYR A 14 9.58 0.25 -16.40
CA TYR A 14 10.65 1.11 -16.92
C TYR A 14 11.45 1.78 -15.80
N GLY A 15 12.67 2.21 -16.13
CA GLY A 15 13.53 3.02 -15.28
C GLY A 15 14.74 3.52 -16.08
N ASN A 16 15.29 4.65 -15.65
CA ASN A 16 16.30 5.41 -16.40
C ASN A 16 17.72 5.09 -15.93
N SER A 17 17.92 4.70 -14.67
CA SER A 17 19.24 4.33 -14.18
C SER A 17 19.78 3.07 -14.88
N LEU A 18 21.10 2.97 -15.05
CA LEU A 18 21.76 1.76 -15.58
C LEU A 18 21.34 0.50 -14.81
N LYS A 19 21.22 0.61 -13.47
CA LYS A 19 20.77 -0.50 -12.62
C LYS A 19 19.31 -0.88 -12.88
N ALA A 20 18.41 0.09 -13.07
CA ALA A 20 17.02 -0.19 -13.41
C ALA A 20 16.89 -0.82 -14.81
N GLN A 21 17.65 -0.32 -15.78
CA GLN A 21 17.69 -0.88 -17.13
C GLN A 21 18.21 -2.32 -17.15
N ALA A 22 19.21 -2.63 -16.33
CA ALA A 22 19.69 -4.00 -16.15
C ALA A 22 18.63 -4.88 -15.46
N LEU A 23 18.05 -4.42 -14.35
CA LEU A 23 17.12 -5.21 -13.56
C LEU A 23 15.82 -5.55 -14.32
N LYS A 24 15.24 -4.59 -15.06
CA LYS A 24 14.04 -4.86 -15.87
C LYS A 24 14.27 -5.89 -16.98
N LYS A 25 15.50 -6.04 -17.48
CA LYS A 25 15.86 -7.10 -18.44
C LYS A 25 16.00 -8.46 -17.77
N SER A 26 16.29 -8.47 -16.46
CA SER A 26 16.48 -9.69 -15.67
C SER A 26 15.17 -10.23 -15.10
N CYS A 27 14.18 -9.38 -14.79
CA CYS A 27 12.84 -9.84 -14.40
C CYS A 27 11.73 -8.90 -14.88
N ASP A 28 10.69 -9.46 -15.50
CA ASP A 28 9.44 -8.74 -15.80
C ASP A 28 8.74 -8.27 -14.50
N CYS A 29 9.01 -8.94 -13.39
CA CYS A 29 8.52 -8.62 -12.06
C CYS A 29 9.21 -7.44 -11.38
N SER A 30 10.26 -6.86 -11.96
CA SER A 30 11.16 -5.94 -11.26
C SER A 30 10.46 -4.75 -10.61
N CYS A 31 9.47 -4.16 -11.28
CA CYS A 31 8.71 -3.04 -10.72
C CYS A 31 7.80 -3.46 -9.55
N LYS A 32 7.26 -4.69 -9.57
CA LYS A 32 6.51 -5.24 -8.43
C LYS A 32 7.42 -5.39 -7.20
N ILE A 33 8.65 -5.91 -7.40
CA ILE A 33 9.64 -6.04 -6.31
C ILE A 33 10.01 -4.67 -5.74
N VAL A 34 10.23 -3.67 -6.60
CA VAL A 34 10.54 -2.30 -6.15
C VAL A 34 9.37 -1.71 -5.38
N HIS A 35 8.14 -1.85 -5.88
CA HIS A 35 6.95 -1.37 -5.18
C HIS A 35 6.81 -2.04 -3.80
N HIS A 36 6.91 -3.37 -3.75
CA HIS A 36 6.91 -4.13 -2.50
C HIS A 36 7.96 -3.62 -1.52
N THR A 37 9.20 -3.45 -1.96
CA THR A 37 10.31 -2.98 -1.13
C THR A 37 10.06 -1.58 -0.58
N ARG A 38 9.42 -0.69 -1.36
CA ARG A 38 9.08 0.67 -0.90
C ARG A 38 8.02 0.66 0.19
N ILE A 39 6.95 -0.10 0.01
CA ILE A 39 5.90 -0.27 1.02
C ILE A 39 6.52 -0.81 2.32
N GLN A 40 7.32 -1.86 2.21
CA GLN A 40 8.04 -2.48 3.31
C GLN A 40 8.99 -1.53 4.05
N THR A 41 9.67 -0.65 3.31
CA THR A 41 10.59 0.35 3.88
C THR A 41 9.81 1.45 4.61
N CYS A 42 8.72 1.92 4.01
CA CYS A 42 7.81 2.88 4.63
C CYS A 42 7.22 2.30 5.92
N CYS A 43 6.63 1.11 5.89
CA CYS A 43 6.05 0.47 7.06
C CYS A 43 7.06 0.29 8.19
N ARG A 44 8.28 -0.15 7.89
CA ARG A 44 9.35 -0.22 8.90
C ARG A 44 9.72 1.13 9.50
N ARG A 45 9.55 2.22 8.76
CA ARG A 45 9.95 3.56 9.19
C ARG A 45 8.87 4.26 10.00
N VAL A 46 7.62 4.22 9.54
CA VAL A 46 6.52 5.01 10.12
C VAL A 46 5.51 4.17 10.89
N GLY A 47 5.62 2.84 10.82
CA GLY A 47 4.75 1.94 11.56
C GLY A 47 5.00 1.99 13.06
N GLN A 48 3.95 1.65 13.80
CA GLN A 48 4.01 1.50 15.25
C GLN A 48 4.83 0.27 15.65
N LYS A 49 5.04 0.08 16.96
CA LYS A 49 5.85 -1.01 17.52
C LYS A 49 5.48 -2.40 16.99
N GLU A 50 4.19 -2.67 16.83
CA GLU A 50 3.68 -3.95 16.33
C GLU A 50 3.87 -4.16 14.82
N MET A 51 4.22 -3.10 14.07
CA MET A 51 4.45 -3.20 12.63
C MET A 51 5.56 -4.19 12.29
N ALA A 52 6.56 -4.39 13.15
CA ALA A 52 7.62 -5.38 12.90
C ALA A 52 7.04 -6.80 12.74
N PHE A 53 6.01 -7.15 13.53
CA PHE A 53 5.29 -8.42 13.45
C PHE A 53 4.38 -8.47 12.21
N CYS A 54 3.75 -7.34 11.87
CA CYS A 54 2.80 -7.22 10.76
C CYS A 54 3.43 -6.93 9.41
N LEU A 55 4.74 -6.76 9.38
CA LEU A 55 5.50 -6.44 8.18
C LEU A 55 5.25 -7.42 7.01
N PRO A 56 5.07 -8.75 7.20
CA PRO A 56 4.74 -9.65 6.10
C PRO A 56 3.45 -9.27 5.36
N LEU A 57 2.48 -8.66 6.04
CA LEU A 57 1.22 -8.19 5.46
C LEU A 57 1.31 -6.78 4.90
N CYS A 58 2.27 -5.95 5.31
CA CYS A 58 2.46 -4.62 4.72
C CYS A 58 3.14 -4.72 3.34
N GLY A 59 2.37 -5.06 2.32
CA GLY A 59 2.83 -5.28 0.94
C GLY A 59 1.77 -4.90 -0.09
N TYR A 60 2.18 -4.81 -1.37
CA TYR A 60 1.26 -4.47 -2.46
C TYR A 60 0.34 -5.63 -2.87
N ASN A 61 0.66 -6.86 -2.45
CA ASN A 61 0.05 -8.09 -2.95
C ASN A 61 -0.59 -8.93 -1.86
N THR A 62 -0.80 -8.37 -0.68
CA THR A 62 -1.46 -9.07 0.42
C THR A 62 -2.90 -9.33 0.04
N THR A 63 -3.31 -10.57 0.25
CA THR A 63 -4.58 -11.10 -0.20
C THR A 63 -5.65 -11.01 0.88
N VAL A 64 -6.91 -11.09 0.45
CA VAL A 64 -8.05 -11.24 1.36
C VAL A 64 -7.89 -12.47 2.26
N GLN A 65 -7.33 -13.54 1.71
CA GLN A 65 -7.09 -14.78 2.45
C GLN A 65 -6.10 -14.55 3.60
N GLU A 66 -4.99 -13.85 3.35
CA GLU A 66 -4.01 -13.49 4.38
C GLU A 66 -4.62 -12.58 5.46
N LEU A 67 -5.43 -11.61 5.06
CA LEU A 67 -6.19 -10.74 5.97
C LEU A 67 -7.22 -11.50 6.83
N SER A 68 -7.72 -12.63 6.34
CA SER A 68 -8.69 -13.48 7.06
C SER A 68 -8.02 -14.49 8.00
N THR A 69 -6.68 -14.52 8.07
CA THR A 69 -5.96 -15.40 8.99
C THR A 69 -5.86 -14.79 10.39
N GLY A 70 -5.46 -15.60 11.38
CA GLY A 70 -5.11 -15.09 12.71
C GLY A 70 -4.02 -14.01 12.72
N LEU A 71 -3.12 -14.00 11.72
CA LEU A 71 -2.16 -12.92 11.53
C LEU A 71 -2.85 -11.64 11.03
N GLY A 72 -3.77 -11.78 10.08
CA GLY A 72 -4.58 -10.67 9.57
C GLY A 72 -5.33 -9.96 10.68
N TYR A 73 -6.03 -10.70 11.54
CA TYR A 73 -6.72 -10.14 12.71
C TYR A 73 -5.77 -9.39 13.65
N LYS A 74 -4.61 -9.94 13.99
CA LYS A 74 -3.62 -9.28 14.86
C LYS A 74 -3.00 -8.01 14.26
N CYS A 75 -3.03 -7.90 12.94
CA CYS A 75 -2.38 -6.82 12.21
C CYS A 75 -3.34 -5.80 11.62
N VAL A 76 -4.63 -5.97 11.89
CA VAL A 76 -5.68 -5.13 11.31
C VAL A 76 -5.56 -3.68 11.79
N SER A 77 -5.06 -3.46 13.01
CA SER A 77 -4.73 -2.14 13.57
C SER A 77 -3.66 -1.40 12.76
N GLN A 78 -2.85 -2.12 11.97
CA GLN A 78 -1.80 -1.54 11.12
C GLN A 78 -2.31 -1.16 9.72
N LEU A 79 -3.60 -1.36 9.41
CA LEU A 79 -4.18 -1.08 8.10
C LEU A 79 -4.05 0.39 7.68
N THR A 80 -4.17 1.34 8.62
CA THR A 80 -3.96 2.77 8.34
C THR A 80 -2.56 3.02 7.78
N THR A 81 -1.52 2.52 8.46
CA THR A 81 -0.12 2.66 8.03
C THR A 81 0.14 1.96 6.72
N TRP A 82 -0.42 0.77 6.54
CA TRP A 82 -0.25 0.02 5.31
C TRP A 82 -0.90 0.75 4.13
N ALA A 83 -2.13 1.24 4.25
CA ALA A 83 -2.79 2.00 3.20
C ALA A 83 -1.98 3.26 2.83
N TYR A 84 -1.47 3.99 3.82
CA TYR A 84 -0.58 5.14 3.63
C TYR A 84 0.68 4.77 2.82
N CYS A 85 1.39 3.72 3.25
CA CYS A 85 2.62 3.27 2.61
C CYS A 85 2.38 2.71 1.20
N ALA A 86 1.25 2.03 0.96
CA ALA A 86 0.85 1.52 -0.35
C ALA A 86 0.56 2.64 -1.35
N ALA A 87 0.01 3.77 -0.89
CA ALA A 87 -0.24 4.92 -1.74
C ALA A 87 1.02 5.74 -2.08
N ASP A 88 2.17 5.46 -1.45
CA ASP A 88 3.44 6.21 -1.58
C ASP A 88 3.21 7.73 -1.45
N ALA A 89 2.41 8.13 -0.45
CA ALA A 89 1.98 9.50 -0.18
C ALA A 89 1.50 10.27 -1.44
N ASN A 90 0.79 9.58 -2.34
CA ASN A 90 0.24 10.15 -3.56
C ASN A 90 -1.27 9.98 -3.61
N ASP A 91 -1.98 11.03 -4.05
CA ASP A 91 -3.41 10.96 -4.28
C ASP A 91 -3.68 10.28 -5.65
N ASN A 92 -4.11 9.02 -5.62
CA ASN A 92 -4.46 8.26 -6.82
C ASN A 92 -5.96 8.24 -7.11
N THR A 93 -6.76 9.11 -6.47
CA THR A 93 -8.22 9.06 -6.56
C THR A 93 -8.75 9.29 -7.97
N GLU A 94 -8.12 10.17 -8.76
CA GLU A 94 -8.49 10.39 -10.16
C GLU A 94 -8.30 9.12 -10.99
N CYS A 95 -7.14 8.47 -10.85
CA CYS A 95 -6.88 7.18 -11.49
C CYS A 95 -7.92 6.13 -11.09
N CYS A 96 -8.20 6.03 -9.79
CA CYS A 96 -9.16 5.06 -9.25
C CYS A 96 -10.58 5.30 -9.76
N ARG A 97 -11.05 6.55 -9.82
CA ARG A 97 -12.35 6.90 -10.41
C ARG A 97 -12.43 6.44 -11.86
N ASN A 98 -11.39 6.71 -12.65
CA ASN A 98 -11.33 6.31 -14.05
C ASN A 98 -11.31 4.78 -14.25
N LYS A 99 -10.81 4.02 -13.27
CA LYS A 99 -10.84 2.54 -13.27
C LYS A 99 -12.07 1.96 -12.57
N GLY A 100 -13.04 2.77 -12.13
CA GLY A 100 -14.30 2.30 -11.56
C GLY A 100 -14.26 1.87 -10.10
N VAL A 101 -13.23 2.29 -9.34
CA VAL A 101 -13.19 2.07 -7.88
C VAL A 101 -14.38 2.78 -7.23
N HIS A 102 -15.07 2.09 -6.31
CA HIS A 102 -16.23 2.64 -5.63
C HIS A 102 -15.86 3.90 -4.83
N LYS A 103 -16.77 4.88 -4.79
CA LYS A 103 -16.53 6.17 -4.10
C LYS A 103 -16.11 6.00 -2.63
N ASP A 104 -16.67 5.00 -1.95
CA ASP A 104 -16.39 4.70 -0.54
C ASP A 104 -15.01 4.06 -0.32
N CYS A 105 -14.38 3.60 -1.40
CA CYS A 105 -13.07 2.94 -1.42
C CYS A 105 -11.94 3.85 -1.90
N LEU A 106 -12.26 5.09 -2.30
CA LEU A 106 -11.27 6.07 -2.77
C LEU A 106 -10.27 6.49 -1.69
N SER A 107 -10.59 6.30 -0.41
CA SER A 107 -9.65 6.47 0.72
C SER A 107 -8.38 5.63 0.55
N PHE A 108 -8.50 4.39 0.09
CA PHE A 108 -7.37 3.50 -0.20
C PHE A 108 -6.48 4.01 -1.34
N CYS A 109 -7.07 4.70 -2.32
CA CYS A 109 -6.33 5.24 -3.45
C CYS A 109 -5.35 6.35 -3.06
N LYS A 110 -5.72 7.16 -2.07
CA LYS A 110 -4.84 8.20 -1.50
C LYS A 110 -4.11 7.76 -0.22
N GLY A 111 -4.34 6.53 0.25
CA GLY A 111 -3.73 5.99 1.47
C GLY A 111 -4.18 6.68 2.76
N ASP A 112 -5.40 7.21 2.78
CA ASP A 112 -5.98 7.93 3.93
C ASP A 112 -7.18 7.14 4.44
N VAL A 113 -6.88 6.05 5.15
CA VAL A 113 -7.83 5.04 5.63
C VAL A 113 -7.77 5.02 7.16
N PRO A 114 -8.54 5.86 7.86
CA PRO A 114 -8.55 5.86 9.32
C PRO A 114 -9.20 4.57 9.86
N THR A 115 -8.42 3.77 10.58
CA THR A 115 -8.91 2.57 11.28
C THR A 115 -8.78 2.76 12.78
N CYS A 116 -9.67 3.58 13.34
CA CYS A 116 -9.64 3.93 14.76
C CYS A 116 -10.28 2.85 15.64
N ASP A 117 -11.30 2.18 15.10
CA ASP A 117 -12.11 1.16 15.76
C ASP A 117 -12.32 -0.06 14.83
N LEU A 118 -12.85 -1.15 15.38
CA LEU A 118 -13.12 -2.38 14.64
C LEU A 118 -14.20 -2.19 13.56
N GLN A 119 -15.20 -1.33 13.82
CA GLN A 119 -16.30 -1.09 12.89
C GLN A 119 -15.83 -0.41 11.60
N SER A 120 -14.87 0.51 11.70
CA SER A 120 -14.23 1.20 10.58
C SER A 120 -13.53 0.20 9.66
N ILE A 121 -12.80 -0.75 10.24
CA ILE A 121 -12.13 -1.83 9.50
C ILE A 121 -13.14 -2.69 8.74
N LEU A 122 -14.19 -3.15 9.42
CA LEU A 122 -15.21 -4.01 8.82
C LEU A 122 -15.94 -3.29 7.68
N SER A 123 -16.14 -1.98 7.79
CA SER A 123 -16.75 -1.15 6.74
C SER A 123 -15.94 -1.14 5.43
N TYR A 124 -14.65 -1.47 5.47
CA TYR A 124 -13.78 -1.51 4.30
C TYR A 124 -13.74 -2.86 3.59
N GLN A 125 -14.34 -3.92 4.14
CA GLN A 125 -14.38 -5.22 3.45
C GLN A 125 -14.92 -5.16 2.01
N PRO A 126 -15.98 -4.37 1.69
CA PRO A 126 -16.46 -4.24 0.31
C PRO A 126 -15.41 -3.68 -0.66
N CYS A 127 -14.38 -2.97 -0.19
CA CYS A 127 -13.32 -2.39 -1.01
C CYS A 127 -12.31 -3.42 -1.52
N LEU A 128 -12.33 -4.65 -0.98
CA LEU A 128 -11.48 -5.73 -1.45
C LEU A 128 -11.76 -6.11 -2.91
N LYS A 129 -12.98 -5.86 -3.41
CA LYS A 129 -13.32 -6.06 -4.84
C LYS A 129 -12.60 -5.08 -5.76
N ASP A 130 -12.19 -3.92 -5.24
CA ASP A 130 -11.54 -2.85 -6.00
C ASP A 130 -10.01 -2.88 -5.87
N ILE A 131 -9.45 -3.83 -5.09
CA ILE A 131 -8.04 -3.84 -4.69
C ILE A 131 -7.09 -3.91 -5.90
N GLU A 132 -7.43 -4.65 -6.95
CA GLU A 132 -6.60 -4.73 -8.15
C GLU A 132 -6.48 -3.39 -8.87
N ASN A 133 -7.58 -2.64 -8.97
CA ASN A 133 -7.58 -1.31 -9.57
C ASN A 133 -6.86 -0.29 -8.68
N ILE A 134 -7.00 -0.39 -7.36
CA ILE A 134 -6.28 0.43 -6.39
C ILE A 134 -4.76 0.22 -6.54
N ILE A 135 -4.29 -1.03 -6.48
CA ILE A 135 -2.88 -1.41 -6.64
C ILE A 135 -2.34 -0.92 -7.99
N LYS A 136 -3.11 -1.13 -9.07
CA LYS A 136 -2.71 -0.69 -10.41
C LYS A 136 -2.49 0.82 -10.46
N CYS A 137 -3.39 1.61 -9.87
CA CYS A 137 -3.24 3.06 -9.79
C CYS A 137 -2.03 3.51 -8.96
N GLN A 138 -1.78 2.87 -7.82
CA GLN A 138 -0.61 3.15 -6.99
C GLN A 138 0.69 2.84 -7.75
N MET A 139 0.72 1.74 -8.51
CA MET A 139 1.87 1.32 -9.31
C MET A 139 2.12 2.20 -10.54
N GLU A 140 1.06 2.66 -11.22
CA GLU A 140 1.13 3.57 -12.37
C GLU A 140 1.69 4.96 -11.96
N ASN A 141 1.36 5.43 -10.76
CA ASN A 141 1.75 6.76 -10.26
C ASN A 141 2.97 6.76 -9.32
N LEU A 142 3.65 5.62 -9.21
CA LEU A 142 4.85 5.48 -8.38
C LEU A 142 5.97 6.41 -8.89
N SER A 143 6.51 7.29 -8.05
CA SER A 143 7.59 8.22 -8.44
C SER A 143 8.95 7.53 -8.54
N ALA A 144 9.95 8.24 -9.08
CA ALA A 144 11.34 7.77 -9.09
C ALA A 144 11.93 7.60 -7.66
N LYS A 145 11.47 8.40 -6.69
CA LYS A 145 11.85 8.33 -5.27
C LYS A 145 10.59 8.09 -4.42
N PRO A 146 10.68 7.40 -3.27
CA PRO A 146 9.57 7.32 -2.31
C PRO A 146 9.14 8.73 -1.89
N ARG A 147 7.82 8.95 -1.73
CA ARG A 147 7.29 10.25 -1.28
C ARG A 147 6.83 10.25 0.17
N TYR A 148 6.81 9.09 0.83
CA TYR A 148 6.38 9.00 2.23
C TYR A 148 7.20 9.96 3.11
N ASP A 149 6.52 10.55 4.08
CA ASP A 149 7.11 11.40 5.11
C ASP A 149 7.64 10.49 6.23
N PRO A 150 8.96 10.52 6.53
CA PRO A 150 9.56 9.71 7.59
C PRO A 150 9.03 10.00 9.00
N ASP A 151 8.34 11.12 9.20
CA ASP A 151 7.74 11.55 10.46
C ASP A 151 6.21 11.46 10.44
N TRP A 152 5.64 10.83 9.40
CA TRP A 152 4.21 10.56 9.33
C TRP A 152 3.75 9.69 10.51
N SER A 153 2.57 10.00 11.03
CA SER A 153 1.87 9.19 12.02
C SER A 153 0.39 9.09 11.67
N ALA A 154 -0.23 7.98 12.06
CA ALA A 154 -1.67 7.80 11.94
C ALA A 154 -2.41 8.87 12.77
N ARG A 155 -3.55 9.36 12.25
CA ARG A 155 -4.35 10.40 12.92
C ARG A 155 -5.06 9.93 14.18
N CYS A 156 -5.32 8.63 14.28
CA CYS A 156 -5.89 7.98 15.45
C CYS A 156 -5.05 6.77 15.81
N GLU A 157 -4.97 6.50 17.11
CA GLU A 157 -4.46 5.24 17.64
C GLU A 157 -5.63 4.25 17.66
N TRP A 158 -5.36 3.00 17.29
CA TRP A 158 -6.36 1.94 17.39
C TRP A 158 -6.64 1.71 18.87
N ASP A 159 -7.88 1.91 19.30
CA ASP A 159 -8.24 1.84 20.72
C ASP A 159 -8.37 0.39 21.22
N GLY A 160 -8.65 -0.58 20.34
CA GLY A 160 -8.65 -2.01 20.64
C GLY A 160 -9.58 -2.45 21.78
N SER A 161 -10.29 -1.49 22.39
CA SER A 161 -11.19 -1.68 23.52
C SER A 161 -12.52 -2.30 23.13
N ASP A 162 -12.77 -2.43 21.83
CA ASP A 162 -13.97 -3.11 21.30
C ASP A 162 -13.82 -4.65 21.28
N ASP A 163 -12.73 -5.21 21.82
CA ASP A 163 -12.47 -6.65 21.88
C ASP A 163 -13.04 -7.35 23.15
N GLU A 164 -13.93 -6.71 23.92
CA GLU A 164 -14.67 -7.31 25.06
C GLU A 164 -16.08 -7.83 24.67
#